data_AF-A0A954RSP8-F1
#
_entry.id   AF-A0A954RSP8-F1
#
_cell.length_a   1.000
_cell.length_b   1.000
_cell.length_c   1.000
_cell.angle_alpha   90.00
_cell.angle_beta   90.00
_cell.angle_gamma   90.00
#
_symmetry.space_group_name_H-M   'P 1'
#
loop_
_entity.id
_entity.type
_entity.pdbx_description
1 polymer ?
#
loop_
_entity_poly.entity_id
_entity_poly.type
_entity_poly.pdbx_seq_one_letter_code
_entity_poly.pdbx_strand_id
1 'polypeptide(L)'
;MRRLFVAFCALALVSIIAGTSQAAETIKKNVVVIVVDDQGFQSGCYGNKAIKTPNIDRLAAEGVRFTRANCTTASCSASRSVLMTGLHNHSTGHYGHAHGYNHFSTYETVKS
;
A
#
# COMPACT_ATOMS: atom_id res chain seq x y z
N MET A 1 -4.82 -63.18 6.26
CA MET A 1 -5.26 -62.40 5.09
C MET A 1 -6.00 -61.11 5.46
N ARG A 2 -6.98 -61.14 6.38
CA ARG A 2 -7.78 -59.96 6.78
C ARG A 2 -6.99 -58.80 7.45
N ARG A 3 -5.92 -59.10 8.21
CA ARG A 3 -5.03 -58.08 8.81
C ARG A 3 -4.12 -57.37 7.81
N LEU A 4 -3.67 -58.09 6.77
CA LEU A 4 -2.88 -57.48 5.68
C LEU A 4 -3.72 -56.53 4.82
N PHE A 5 -4.99 -56.89 4.58
CA PHE A 5 -5.91 -56.04 3.82
C PHE A 5 -6.20 -54.71 4.53
N VAL A 6 -6.43 -54.74 5.85
CA VAL A 6 -6.66 -53.52 6.66
C VAL A 6 -5.43 -52.62 6.69
N ALA A 7 -4.22 -53.18 6.82
CA ALA A 7 -2.98 -52.41 6.78
C ALA A 7 -2.75 -51.74 5.42
N PHE A 8 -3.10 -52.42 4.32
CA PHE A 8 -3.00 -51.87 2.97
C PHE A 8 -4.00 -50.72 2.73
N CYS A 9 -5.24 -50.87 3.21
CA CYS A 9 -6.24 -49.78 3.16
C CYS A 9 -5.82 -48.57 4.00
N ALA A 10 -5.22 -48.78 5.18
CA ALA A 10 -4.73 -47.71 6.03
C ALA A 10 -3.56 -46.95 5.37
N LEU A 11 -2.62 -47.66 4.74
CA LEU A 11 -1.53 -47.03 3.98
C LEU A 11 -2.05 -46.24 2.78
N ALA A 12 -3.03 -46.79 2.04
CA ALA A 12 -3.64 -46.10 0.91
C ALA A 12 -4.36 -44.81 1.36
N LEU A 13 -5.03 -44.82 2.52
CA LEU A 13 -5.67 -43.64 3.07
C LEU A 13 -4.67 -42.55 3.44
N VAL A 14 -3.53 -42.92 4.04
CA VAL A 14 -2.46 -41.97 4.41
C VAL A 14 -1.83 -41.33 3.17
N SER A 15 -1.61 -42.09 2.10
CA SER A 15 -1.08 -41.57 0.83
C SER A 15 -2.05 -40.61 0.14
N ILE A 16 -3.36 -40.81 0.26
CA ILE A 16 -4.39 -39.90 -0.29
C ILE A 16 -4.41 -38.59 0.49
N ILE A 17 -4.28 -38.64 1.82
CA ILE A 17 -4.26 -37.43 2.66
C ILE A 17 -2.98 -36.62 2.41
N ALA A 18 -1.83 -37.28 2.25
CA ALA A 18 -0.54 -36.64 2.00
C ALA A 18 -0.43 -36.01 0.58
N GLY A 19 -1.22 -36.47 -0.38
CA GLY A 19 -1.19 -35.99 -1.78
C GLY A 19 -1.91 -34.67 -2.04
N THR A 20 -2.56 -34.06 -1.04
CA THR A 20 -3.41 -32.86 -1.23
C THR A 20 -2.73 -31.53 -0.93
N SER A 21 -1.39 -31.49 -0.85
CA SER A 21 -0.66 -30.22 -0.81
C SER A 21 -0.69 -29.57 -2.19
N GLN A 22 -1.82 -28.94 -2.51
CA GLN A 22 -1.93 -28.02 -3.64
C GLN A 22 -0.98 -26.87 -3.34
N ALA A 23 0.18 -26.83 -4.02
CA ALA A 23 1.06 -25.67 -3.96
C ALA A 23 0.21 -24.45 -4.31
N ALA A 24 0.03 -23.55 -3.34
CA ALA A 24 -0.69 -22.32 -3.56
C ALA A 24 0.01 -21.61 -4.71
N GLU A 25 -0.67 -21.51 -5.86
CA GLU A 25 -0.15 -20.74 -6.98
C GLU A 25 0.11 -19.33 -6.46
N THR A 26 1.37 -18.89 -6.53
CA THR A 26 1.74 -17.54 -6.12
C THR A 26 1.16 -16.58 -7.14
N ILE A 27 -0.10 -16.20 -6.96
CA ILE A 27 -0.76 -15.22 -7.80
C ILE A 27 -0.02 -13.89 -7.61
N LYS A 28 0.68 -13.46 -8.64
CA LYS A 28 1.33 -12.15 -8.66
C LYS A 28 0.24 -11.08 -8.57
N LYS A 29 0.24 -10.33 -7.47
CA LYS A 29 -0.69 -9.21 -7.30
C LYS A 29 -0.26 -8.04 -8.17
N ASN A 30 -1.26 -7.33 -8.72
CA ASN A 30 -1.05 -6.03 -9.34
C ASN A 30 -1.12 -4.95 -8.27
N VAL A 31 -0.35 -3.87 -8.46
CA VAL A 31 -0.35 -2.71 -7.57
C VAL A 31 -0.78 -1.48 -8.36
N VAL A 32 -1.81 -0.79 -7.90
CA VAL A 32 -2.28 0.49 -8.46
C VAL A 32 -2.16 1.53 -7.36
N VAL A 33 -1.36 2.58 -7.62
CA VAL A 33 -1.19 3.71 -6.70
C VAL A 33 -1.96 4.90 -7.26
N ILE A 34 -2.92 5.40 -6.49
CA ILE A 34 -3.72 6.58 -6.85
C ILE A 34 -3.28 7.72 -5.94
N VAL A 35 -2.77 8.80 -6.53
CA VAL A 35 -2.36 10.02 -5.82
C VAL A 35 -3.27 11.15 -6.27
N VAL A 36 -3.82 11.89 -5.31
CA VAL A 36 -4.69 13.05 -5.57
C VAL A 36 -3.99 14.31 -5.06
N ASP A 37 -3.91 15.34 -5.90
CA ASP A 37 -3.26 16.61 -5.56
C ASP A 37 -4.15 17.41 -4.59
N ASP A 38 -3.54 17.97 -3.55
CA ASP A 38 -4.18 18.84 -2.54
C ASP A 38 -5.44 18.28 -1.85
N GLN A 39 -5.61 16.96 -1.80
CA GLN A 39 -6.71 16.32 -1.08
C GLN A 39 -6.42 16.21 0.42
N GLY A 40 -7.36 16.68 1.24
CA GLY A 40 -7.42 16.46 2.69
C GLY A 40 -8.54 15.50 3.08
N PHE A 41 -9.24 15.79 4.18
CA PHE A 41 -10.29 14.94 4.76
C PHE A 41 -11.70 15.16 4.16
N GLN A 42 -11.79 15.64 2.92
CA GLN A 42 -13.06 16.03 2.31
C GLN A 42 -13.99 14.84 1.96
N SER A 43 -13.54 13.59 1.99
CA SER A 43 -14.38 12.44 1.62
C SER A 43 -15.31 11.97 2.76
N GLY A 44 -16.42 11.33 2.36
CA GLY A 44 -17.42 10.80 3.28
C GLY A 44 -16.85 9.80 4.29
N CYS A 45 -15.89 8.98 3.86
CA CYS A 45 -15.18 8.04 4.73
C CYS A 45 -14.32 8.72 5.82
N TYR A 46 -14.04 10.02 5.75
CA TYR A 46 -13.43 10.79 6.84
C TYR A 46 -14.45 11.63 7.64
N GLY A 47 -15.75 11.41 7.44
CA GLY A 47 -16.83 12.03 8.21
C GLY A 47 -17.44 13.27 7.57
N ASN A 48 -17.04 13.64 6.36
CA ASN A 48 -17.65 14.75 5.63
C ASN A 48 -19.07 14.37 5.16
N LYS A 49 -20.10 15.09 5.61
CA LYS A 49 -21.51 14.83 5.24
C LYS A 49 -21.98 15.63 4.02
N ALA A 50 -21.23 16.67 3.61
CA ALA A 50 -21.62 17.58 2.53
C ALA A 50 -21.15 17.07 1.16
N ILE A 51 -19.96 16.50 1.09
CA ILE A 51 -19.35 16.03 -0.16
C ILE A 51 -19.65 14.54 -0.35
N LYS A 52 -20.13 14.18 -1.55
CA LYS A 52 -20.46 12.79 -1.90
C LYS A 52 -19.27 12.15 -2.63
N THR A 53 -18.65 11.13 -2.02
CA THR A 53 -17.49 10.42 -2.58
C THR A 53 -17.70 8.90 -2.63
N PRO A 54 -18.79 8.39 -3.24
CA PRO A 54 -19.21 7.00 -3.09
C PRO A 54 -18.15 5.96 -3.51
N ASN A 55 -17.33 6.27 -4.50
CA ASN A 55 -16.25 5.38 -4.94
C ASN A 55 -15.08 5.32 -3.95
N ILE A 56 -14.70 6.45 -3.34
CA ILE A 56 -13.65 6.51 -2.31
C ILE A 56 -14.16 5.86 -1.03
N ASP A 57 -15.44 6.07 -0.70
CA ASP A 57 -16.08 5.49 0.47
C ASP A 57 -16.14 3.97 0.37
N ARG A 58 -16.50 3.44 -0.81
CA ARG A 58 -16.46 2.01 -1.12
C ARG A 58 -15.05 1.44 -1.03
N LEU A 59 -14.05 2.11 -1.61
CA LEU A 59 -12.64 1.68 -1.53
C LEU A 59 -12.16 1.61 -0.07
N ALA A 60 -12.56 2.56 0.77
CA ALA A 60 -12.22 2.56 2.19
C ALA A 60 -12.93 1.44 2.99
N ALA A 61 -14.14 1.04 2.59
CA ALA A 61 -14.89 -0.04 3.22
C ALA A 61 -14.39 -1.45 2.81
N GLU A 62 -13.90 -1.59 1.58
CA GLU A 62 -13.32 -2.84 1.06
C GLU A 62 -11.84 -3.05 1.49
N GLY A 63 -11.23 -2.04 2.13
CA GLY A 63 -9.81 -2.02 2.45
C GLY A 63 -9.49 -1.55 3.87
N VAL A 64 -8.28 -1.03 4.04
CA VAL A 64 -7.79 -0.46 5.30
C VAL A 64 -7.69 1.06 5.16
N ARG A 65 -8.36 1.80 6.04
CA ARG A 65 -8.33 3.26 6.09
C ARG A 65 -7.45 3.75 7.25
N PHE A 66 -6.43 4.54 6.93
CA PHE A 66 -5.59 5.19 7.93
C PHE A 66 -6.13 6.56 8.32
N THR A 67 -6.42 6.79 9.60
CA THR A 67 -6.93 8.09 10.11
C THR A 67 -5.82 9.04 10.56
N ARG A 68 -4.56 8.59 10.51
CA ARG A 68 -3.37 9.33 10.95
C ARG A 68 -2.23 9.19 9.93
N ALA A 69 -2.54 9.38 8.65
CA ALA A 69 -1.56 9.42 7.58
C ALA A 69 -1.08 10.88 7.36
N ASN A 70 0.23 11.08 7.23
CA ASN A 70 0.84 12.40 7.04
C ASN A 70 1.79 12.37 5.86
N CYS A 71 1.89 13.49 5.13
CA CYS A 71 3.00 13.72 4.22
C CYS A 71 4.24 14.14 5.03
N THR A 72 5.43 13.91 4.48
CA THR A 72 6.68 14.40 5.10
C THR A 72 6.87 15.90 4.91
N THR A 73 6.29 16.46 3.85
CA THR A 73 6.34 17.88 3.50
C THR A 73 5.08 18.28 2.76
N ALA A 74 4.52 19.45 3.10
CA ALA A 74 3.32 20.00 2.46
C ALA A 74 3.68 20.78 1.19
N SER A 75 4.43 20.15 0.29
CA SER A 75 4.79 20.68 -1.04
C SER A 75 4.70 19.57 -2.08
N CYS A 76 4.17 19.90 -3.26
CA CYS A 76 3.74 18.89 -4.23
C CYS A 76 4.90 18.02 -4.75
N SER A 77 5.96 18.61 -5.32
CA SER A 77 7.07 17.82 -5.89
C SER A 77 7.95 17.20 -4.81
N ALA A 78 8.19 17.90 -3.70
CA ALA A 78 8.93 17.39 -2.56
C ALA A 78 8.20 16.21 -1.87
N SER A 79 6.89 16.26 -1.70
CA SER A 79 6.11 15.13 -1.16
C SER A 79 6.14 13.94 -2.10
N ARG A 80 5.94 14.17 -3.41
CA ARG A 80 6.01 13.12 -4.44
C ARG A 80 7.40 12.48 -4.53
N SER A 81 8.48 13.24 -4.32
CA SER A 81 9.83 12.65 -4.34
C SER A 81 10.02 11.63 -3.22
N VAL A 82 9.46 11.87 -2.04
CA VAL A 82 9.50 10.90 -0.93
C VAL A 82 8.68 9.66 -1.26
N LEU A 83 7.47 9.83 -1.82
CA LEU A 83 6.62 8.71 -2.23
C LEU A 83 7.31 7.81 -3.27
N MET A 84 8.01 8.40 -4.25
CA MET A 84 8.63 7.67 -5.35
C MET A 84 9.96 7.01 -5.00
N THR A 85 10.70 7.57 -4.04
CA THR A 85 12.04 7.07 -3.67
C THR A 85 12.07 6.30 -2.36
N GLY A 86 11.08 6.50 -1.48
CA GLY A 86 11.12 6.00 -0.11
C GLY A 86 12.12 6.72 0.79
N LEU A 87 12.71 7.82 0.34
CA LEU A 87 13.72 8.59 1.07
C LEU A 87 13.19 9.95 1.49
N HIS A 88 13.58 10.43 2.68
CA HIS A 88 13.25 11.79 3.12
C HIS A 88 13.91 12.85 2.23
N ASN A 89 13.28 14.03 2.15
CA ASN A 89 13.76 15.14 1.30
C ASN A 89 15.21 15.54 1.58
N HIS A 90 15.67 15.45 2.83
CA HIS A 90 17.06 15.75 3.19
C HIS A 90 18.08 14.72 2.66
N SER A 91 17.64 13.51 2.32
CA SER A 91 18.48 12.48 1.71
C SER A 91 18.59 12.65 0.19
N THR A 92 17.57 13.21 -0.46
CA THR A 92 17.51 13.39 -1.93
C THR A 92 17.83 14.81 -2.39
N GLY A 93 17.79 15.79 -1.48
CA GLY A 93 17.95 17.21 -1.82
C GLY A 93 16.72 17.84 -2.48
N HIS A 94 15.62 17.10 -2.66
CA HIS A 94 14.43 17.61 -3.32
C HIS A 94 13.53 18.37 -2.33
N TYR A 95 13.83 19.64 -2.10
CA TYR A 95 13.18 20.42 -1.05
C TYR A 95 11.97 21.25 -1.51
N GLY A 96 11.84 21.53 -2.80
CA GLY A 96 10.78 22.40 -3.33
C GLY A 96 10.10 21.85 -4.58
N HIS A 97 9.60 22.74 -5.42
CA HIS A 97 9.08 22.36 -6.74
C HIS A 97 10.24 21.99 -7.68
N ALA A 98 9.93 21.15 -8.66
CA ALA A 98 10.93 20.65 -9.62
C ALA A 98 11.31 21.70 -10.69
N HIS A 99 10.58 22.80 -10.78
CA HIS A 99 10.57 23.68 -11.96
C HIS A 99 11.51 24.90 -11.83
N GLY A 100 11.97 25.23 -10.63
CA GLY A 100 12.80 26.42 -10.41
C GLY A 100 13.18 26.66 -8.95
N TYR A 101 13.75 27.84 -8.68
CA TYR A 101 14.10 28.30 -7.34
C TYR A 101 12.83 28.67 -6.57
N ASN A 102 12.56 27.97 -5.47
CA ASN A 102 11.30 28.07 -4.74
C ASN A 102 11.44 28.80 -3.41
N HIS A 103 12.58 29.46 -3.18
CA HIS A 103 12.95 30.06 -1.89
C HIS A 103 12.86 29.07 -0.70
N PHE A 104 12.87 27.76 -0.97
CA PHE A 104 12.87 26.76 0.08
C PHE A 104 14.30 26.64 0.59
N SER A 105 14.51 27.04 1.84
CA SER A 105 15.82 27.01 2.50
C SER A 105 15.71 26.19 3.78
N THR A 106 16.51 25.14 3.86
CA THR A 106 16.66 24.32 5.08
C THR A 106 17.76 24.89 5.98
N TYR A 107 18.79 25.48 5.38
CA TYR A 107 19.90 26.16 6.05
C TYR A 107 20.28 27.41 5.24
N GLU A 108 20.89 28.40 5.87
CA GLU A 108 21.28 29.68 5.22
C GLU A 108 22.08 29.49 3.93
N THR A 109 22.90 28.43 3.86
CA THR A 109 23.75 28.09 2.72
C THR A 109 23.08 27.14 1.71
N VAL A 110 21.96 26.51 2.08
CA VAL A 110 21.26 25.52 1.24
C VAL A 110 20.02 26.16 0.63
N LYS A 111 20.04 26.21 -0.70
CA LYS A 111 19.06 26.86 -1.55
C LYS A 111 18.44 25.81 -2.49
N SER A 112 17.11 25.81 -2.62
CA SER A 112 16.38 24.94 -3.55
C SER A 112 16.56 25.34 -5.01
#